data_AF-A0A2A6HM56-F1
#
_entry.id   AF-A0A2A6HM56-F1
#
_cell.length_a   1.000
_cell.length_b   1.000
_cell.length_c   1.000
_cell.angle_alpha   90.00
_cell.angle_beta   90.00
_cell.angle_gamma   90.00
#
_symmetry.space_group_name_H-M   'P 1'
#
loop_
_entity.id
_entity.type
_entity.pdbx_description
1 polymer ?
#
loop_
_entity_poly.entity_id
_entity_poly.type
_entity_poly.pdbx_seq_one_letter_code
_entity_poly.pdbx_strand_id
1 'polypeptide(L)' 'MGADPFPGTIYLFRAKRTDRINLIFWDGGGVCLVANRLEDGEFDWPRMQDGGDASEIQFSPLF' A
#
# COMPACT_ATOMS: atom_id res chain seq x y z
N MET A 1 22.01 12.68 -15.21
CA MET A 1 20.84 12.98 -14.36
C MET A 1 19.77 11.97 -14.71
N GLY A 2 19.83 10.78 -14.13
CA GLY A 2 18.80 9.76 -14.29
C GLY A 2 17.78 9.98 -13.20
N ALA A 3 16.63 10.57 -13.54
CA ALA A 3 15.50 10.52 -12.64
C ALA A 3 15.17 9.05 -12.41
N ASP A 4 14.97 8.67 -11.15
CA ASP A 4 14.32 7.41 -10.82
C ASP A 4 13.06 7.31 -11.70
N PRO A 5 12.90 6.25 -12.53
CA PRO A 5 11.73 6.14 -13.39
C PRO A 5 10.42 5.96 -12.61
N PHE A 6 10.48 5.74 -11.28
CA PHE A 6 9.31 5.58 -10.41
C PHE A 6 9.43 6.32 -9.07
N PRO A 7 9.69 7.64 -9.04
CA PRO A 7 9.86 8.33 -7.77
C PRO A 7 8.50 8.46 -7.09
N GLY A 8 8.23 7.59 -6.11
CA GLY A 8 7.16 7.76 -5.13
C GLY A 8 5.90 6.89 -5.30
N THR A 9 5.82 6.02 -6.30
CA THR A 9 4.66 5.12 -6.44
C THR A 9 4.81 3.91 -5.53
N ILE A 10 3.87 3.77 -4.58
CA ILE A 10 3.76 2.60 -3.70
C ILE A 10 2.44 1.90 -4.04
N TYR A 11 2.53 0.61 -4.38
CA TYR A 11 1.35 -0.22 -4.60
C TYR A 11 0.97 -0.90 -3.28
N LEU A 12 -0.28 -0.72 -2.87
CA LEU A 12 -0.81 -1.32 -1.64
C LEU A 12 -1.83 -2.40 -1.98
N PHE A 13 -1.63 -3.59 -1.41
CA PHE A 13 -2.51 -4.73 -1.59
C PHE A 13 -3.11 -5.17 -0.27
N ARG A 14 -4.44 -5.26 -0.23
CA ARG A 14 -5.17 -5.89 0.87
C ARG A 14 -5.12 -7.40 0.72
N ALA A 15 -4.69 -8.12 1.75
CA ALA A 15 -4.80 -9.57 1.76
C ALA A 15 -6.26 -10.03 1.94
N LYS A 16 -6.55 -11.30 1.66
CA LYS A 16 -7.88 -11.88 1.93
C LYS A 16 -8.25 -11.79 3.41
N ARG A 17 -7.25 -11.96 4.28
CA ARG A 17 -7.38 -11.64 5.69
C ARG A 17 -7.03 -10.16 5.89
N THR A 18 -7.91 -9.46 6.58
CA THR A 18 -7.83 -8.01 6.81
C THR A 18 -6.81 -7.63 7.88
N ASP A 19 -6.14 -8.59 8.53
CA ASP A 19 -5.03 -8.33 9.47
C ASP A 19 -3.69 -8.09 8.76
N ARG A 20 -3.65 -8.10 7.42
CA ARG A 20 -2.40 -8.05 6.64
C ARG A 20 -2.47 -7.10 5.45
N ILE A 21 -1.37 -6.40 5.22
CA ILE A 21 -1.15 -5.53 4.05
C ILE A 21 0.21 -5.81 3.43
N ASN A 22 0.29 -5.67 2.11
CA ASN A 22 1.55 -5.74 1.38
C ASN A 22 1.78 -4.44 0.61
N LEU A 23 2.99 -3.87 0.73
CA LEU A 23 3.44 -2.71 -0.03
C LEU A 23 4.54 -3.14 -1.00
N ILE A 24 4.43 -2.73 -2.27
CA ILE A 24 5.45 -2.95 -3.29
C ILE A 24 5.89 -1.60 -3.85
N PHE A 25 7.18 -1.35 -3.87
CA PHE A 25 7.78 -0.14 -4.43
C PHE A 25 9.20 -0.41 -4.95
N TRP A 26 9.74 0.52 -5.74
CA TRP A 26 11.13 0.51 -6.20
C TRP A 26 11.95 1.48 -5.34
N ASP A 27 13.11 1.07 -4.82
CA ASP A 27 13.96 1.88 -3.94
C ASP A 27 15.17 2.53 -4.64
N GLY A 28 15.28 2.35 -5.96
CA GLY A 28 16.42 2.78 -6.76
C GLY A 28 17.39 1.63 -7.11
N GLY A 29 17.44 0.57 -6.29
CA GLY A 29 18.29 -0.60 -6.52
C GLY A 29 17.52 -1.87 -6.85
N GLY A 30 16.26 -1.95 -6.45
CA GLY A 30 15.43 -3.13 -6.64
C GLY A 30 13.96 -2.93 -6.28
N VAL A 31 13.19 -4.00 -6.48
CA VAL A 31 11.81 -4.08 -5.97
C VAL A 31 11.86 -4.47 -4.51
N CYS A 32 11.22 -3.66 -3.67
CA CYS A 32 11.03 -3.92 -2.25
C CYS A 32 9.60 -4.39 -1.98
N LEU A 33 9.47 -5.36 -1.05
CA LEU A 33 8.19 -5.82 -0.51
C LEU A 33 8.19 -5.62 1.00
N VAL A 34 7.19 -4.90 1.51
CA VAL A 34 6.92 -4.80 2.95
C VAL A 34 5.61 -5.52 3.24
N ALA A 35 5.66 -6.53 4.11
CA ALA A 35 4.49 -7.28 4.56
C ALA A 35 4.24 -6.97 6.04
N ASN A 36 3.20 -6.18 6.33
CA ASN A 36 2.82 -5.84 7.69
C ASN A 36 1.62 -6.67 8.13
N ARG A 37 1.66 -7.10 9.39
CA ARG A 37 0.60 -7.84 10.05
C ARG A 37 0.25 -7.15 11.36
N LEU A 38 -1.03 -6.99 11.65
CA LEU A 38 -1.50 -6.58 12.97
C LEU A 38 -1.46 -7.78 13.91
N GLU A 39 -0.95 -7.56 15.11
CA GLU A 39 -0.96 -8.58 16.18
C GLU A 39 -2.38 -8.86 16.67
N ASP A 40 -3.23 -7.83 16.68
CA ASP A 40 -4.67 -7.91 16.98
C ASP A 40 -5.45 -6.89 16.12
N GLY A 41 -6.70 -7.22 15.78
CA GLY A 41 -7.56 -6.40 14.95
C GLY A 41 -7.38 -6.54 13.44
N GLU A 42 -8.00 -5.62 12.71
CA GLU A 42 -8.08 -5.62 11.25
C GLU A 42 -7.80 -4.22 10.71
N PHE A 43 -7.19 -4.13 9.54
CA PHE A 43 -7.05 -2.86 8.83
C PHE A 43 -8.42 -2.41 8.31
N ASP A 44 -8.83 -1.20 8.65
CA ASP A 44 -10.01 -0.58 8.05
C ASP A 44 -9.67 -0.14 6.63
N TRP A 45 -10.36 -0.73 5.65
CA TRP A 45 -10.14 -0.45 4.24
C TRP A 45 -11.28 0.43 3.73
N PRO A 46 -10.99 1.52 3.00
CA PRO A 46 -12.05 2.28 2.36
C PRO A 46 -12.80 1.33 1.44
N ARG A 47 -14.13 1.27 1.61
CA ARG A 47 -14.98 0.54 0.67
C ARG A 47 -14.82 1.21 -0.68
N MET A 48 -14.35 0.49 -1.68
CA MET A 48 -14.44 0.95 -3.07
C MET A 48 -15.92 1.22 -3.32
N GLN A 49 -16.28 2.49 -3.52
CA GLN A 49 -17.58 2.83 -4.08
C GLN A 49 -17.59 2.31 -5.51
N ASP A 50 -18.66 1.60 -5.89
CA ASP A 50 -18.79 0.90 -7.16
C ASP A 50 -18.27 1.76 -8.33
N GLY A 51 -17.16 1.31 -8.94
CA GLY A 51 -16.57 1.92 -10.13
C GLY A 51 -15.41 2.90 -9.92
N GLY A 52 -14.93 3.12 -8.69
CA GLY A 52 -13.73 3.93 -8.46
C GLY A 52 -12.45 3.15 -8.73
N ASP A 53 -11.71 3.50 -9.79
CA ASP A 53 -10.30 3.14 -9.95
C ASP A 53 -9.55 3.40 -8.65
N ALA A 54 -8.64 2.50 -8.27
CA ALA A 54 -7.88 2.51 -7.01
C ALA A 54 -7.26 3.89 -6.74
N SER A 55 -8.05 4.76 -6.11
CA SER A 55 -7.68 6.15 -5.88
C SER A 55 -6.64 6.16 -4.80
N GLU A 56 -5.70 7.10 -4.92
CA GLU A 56 -4.66 7.39 -3.94
C GLU A 56 -5.26 7.39 -2.52
N ILE A 57 -5.08 6.28 -1.79
CA ILE A 57 -5.57 6.17 -0.42
C ILE A 57 -4.55 6.93 0.41
N GLN A 58 -4.90 8.17 0.78
CA GLN A 58 -4.13 8.93 1.76
C GLN A 58 -4.28 8.22 3.12
N PHE A 59 -3.36 7.31 3.43
CA PHE A 59 -3.20 6.78 4.77
C PHE A 59 -2.70 7.91 5.66
N SER A 60 -3.64 8.61 6.29
CA SER A 60 -3.30 9.44 7.44
C SER A 60 -2.89 8.48 8.56
N PRO A 61 -1.66 8.53 9.06
CA PRO A 61 -1.30 7.72 10.21
C PRO A 61 -2.15 8.23 11.38
N LEU A 62 -3.14 7.43 11.78
CA LEU A 62 -3.89 7.67 13.00
C LEU A 62 -2.95 7.34 14.17
N PHE A 63 -2.19 8.33 14.60
CA PHE A 63 -1.59 8.40 15.93
C PHE A 63 -2.15 9.61 16.68
#